data_AF-A0A8T2NRV0-F1
#
_entry.id   AF-A0A8T2NRV0-F1
#
_cell.length_a   1.000
_cell.length_b   1.000
_cell.length_c   1.000
_cell.angle_alpha   90.00
_cell.angle_beta   90.00
_cell.angle_gamma   90.00
#
_symmetry.space_group_name_H-M   'P 1'
#
loop_
_entity.id
_entity.type
_entity.pdbx_description
1 polymer ?
#
loop_
_entity_poly.entity_id
_entity_poly.type
_entity_poly.pdbx_seq_one_letter_code
_entity_poly.pdbx_strand_id
1 'polypeptide(L)'
;MKLRCSPMMMMMMMMKAVYLQMSHLSSLEERFSRLWTQCQRCQGSLHEDVLCTSRDCPIFYMRKKVQKDLNDQQRMVSRFGW
;
A
#
# COMPACT_ATOMS: atom_id res chain seq x y z
N MET A 1 27.38 1.04 27.95
CA MET A 1 26.13 1.41 28.65
C MET A 1 24.95 0.97 27.79
N LYS A 2 24.15 -0.02 28.22
CA LYS A 2 22.91 -0.38 27.51
C LYS A 2 21.81 0.57 28.00
N LEU A 3 21.40 1.51 27.16
CA LEU A 3 20.19 2.32 27.38
C LEU A 3 19.00 1.35 27.40
N ARG A 4 18.55 0.95 28.58
CA ARG A 4 17.26 0.27 28.73
C ARG A 4 16.18 1.34 28.60
N CYS A 5 15.48 1.36 27.47
CA CYS A 5 14.27 2.16 27.32
C CYS A 5 13.26 1.74 28.39
N SER A 6 12.60 2.72 29.03
CA SER A 6 11.49 2.48 29.95
C SER A 6 10.35 1.74 29.24
N PRO A 7 9.57 0.89 29.93
CA PRO A 7 8.39 0.23 29.36
C PRO A 7 7.45 1.21 28.63
N MET A 8 7.32 2.43 29.15
CA MET A 8 6.49 3.49 28.57
C MET A 8 7.07 4.04 27.25
N MET A 9 8.41 4.17 27.16
CA MET A 9 9.09 4.51 25.91
C MET A 9 8.93 3.42 24.85
N MET A 10 8.97 2.16 25.27
CA MET A 10 8.79 1.02 24.36
C MET A 10 7.39 0.98 23.75
N MET A 11 6.36 1.28 24.55
CA MET A 11 4.98 1.37 24.08
C MET A 11 4.75 2.55 23.11
N MET A 12 5.30 3.73 23.41
CA MET A 12 5.25 4.87 22.48
C MET A 12 5.96 4.59 21.16
N MET A 13 7.09 3.87 21.18
CA MET A 13 7.81 3.49 19.96
C MET A 13 6.99 2.52 19.10
N MET A 14 6.35 1.52 19.72
CA MET A 14 5.46 0.58 19.02
C MET A 14 4.26 1.29 18.39
N MET A 15 3.58 2.17 19.13
CA MET A 15 2.42 2.90 18.64
C MET A 15 2.77 3.85 17.48
N LYS A 16 3.93 4.52 17.55
CA LYS A 16 4.46 5.31 16.43
C LYS A 16 4.77 4.45 15.21
N ALA A 17 5.36 3.26 15.41
CA ALA A 17 5.64 2.34 14.32
C ALA A 17 4.36 1.89 13.61
N VAL A 18 3.32 1.50 14.36
CA VAL A 18 2.01 1.12 13.79
C VAL A 18 1.39 2.28 13.02
N TYR A 19 1.37 3.50 13.59
CA TYR A 19 0.83 4.68 12.92
C TYR A 19 1.52 4.98 11.58
N LEU A 20 2.84 4.89 11.53
CA LEU A 20 3.60 5.07 10.28
C LEU A 20 3.29 3.99 9.24
N GLN A 21 3.08 2.75 9.66
CA GLN A 21 2.70 1.68 8.74
C GLN A 21 1.27 1.86 8.20
N MET A 22 0.34 2.36 9.01
CA MET A 22 -1.03 2.69 8.58
C MET A 22 -1.04 3.83 7.57
N SER A 23 -0.31 4.92 7.83
CA SER A 23 -0.26 6.07 6.92
C SER A 23 0.36 5.69 5.57
N HIS A 24 1.41 4.86 5.58
CA HIS A 24 2.00 4.33 4.36
C HIS A 24 1.02 3.46 3.58
N LEU A 25 0.28 2.56 4.25
CA LEU A 25 -0.75 1.74 3.61
C LEU A 25 -1.84 2.60 2.95
N SER A 26 -2.34 3.61 3.66
CA SER A 26 -3.34 4.54 3.12
C SER A 26 -2.86 5.26 1.85
N SER A 27 -1.58 5.69 1.82
CA SER A 27 -1.02 6.32 0.62
C SER A 27 -0.93 5.37 -0.60
N LEU A 28 -0.67 4.08 -0.36
CA LEU A 28 -0.63 3.06 -1.40
C LEU A 28 -2.04 2.76 -1.94
N GLU A 29 -3.05 2.72 -1.07
CA GLU A 29 -4.46 2.51 -1.43
C GLU A 29 -5.00 3.66 -2.29
N GLU A 30 -4.68 4.92 -1.95
CA GLU A 30 -5.06 6.07 -2.77
C GLU A 30 -4.44 5.97 -4.17
N ARG A 31 -3.14 5.68 -4.23
CA ARG A 31 -2.42 5.54 -5.50
C ARG A 31 -2.95 4.38 -6.34
N PHE A 32 -3.27 3.25 -5.70
CA PHE A 32 -3.88 2.11 -6.36
C PHE A 32 -5.22 2.50 -6.99
N SER A 33 -6.09 3.13 -6.20
CA SER A 33 -7.42 3.58 -6.63
C SER A 33 -7.33 4.51 -7.84
N ARG A 34 -6.43 5.50 -7.81
CA ARG A 34 -6.25 6.45 -8.91
C ARG A 34 -5.81 5.76 -10.21
N LEU A 35 -4.81 4.89 -10.15
CA LEU A 35 -4.30 4.18 -11.34
C LEU A 35 -5.33 3.17 -11.87
N TRP A 36 -6.04 2.48 -10.98
CA TRP A 36 -7.05 1.50 -11.36
C TRP A 36 -8.23 2.17 -12.07
N THR A 37 -8.76 3.26 -11.53
CA THR A 37 -9.84 4.04 -12.16
C THR A 37 -9.39 4.61 -13.51
N GLN A 38 -8.14 5.06 -13.65
CA GLN A 38 -7.60 5.50 -14.93
C GLN A 38 -7.61 4.36 -15.97
N CYS A 39 -7.22 3.14 -15.59
CA CYS A 39 -7.27 2.01 -16.51
C CYS A 39 -8.72 1.60 -16.87
N GLN A 40 -9.65 1.61 -15.91
CA GLN A 40 -11.06 1.32 -16.20
C GLN A 40 -11.66 2.33 -17.18
N ARG A 41 -11.34 3.63 -17.03
CA ARG A 41 -11.72 4.67 -17.99
C ARG A 41 -11.11 4.46 -19.37
N CYS A 42 -9.84 4.05 -19.43
CA CYS A 42 -9.16 3.75 -20.69
C CYS A 42 -9.77 2.53 -21.41
N GLN A 43 -10.22 1.52 -20.66
CA GLN A 43 -10.89 0.33 -21.20
C GLN A 43 -12.34 0.59 -21.62
N GLY A 44 -13.03 1.51 -20.91
CA GLY A 44 -14.45 1.80 -21.13
C GLY A 44 -15.40 0.83 -20.43
N SER A 45 -14.88 -0.11 -19.62
CA SER A 45 -15.67 -1.06 -18.83
C SER A 45 -15.38 -0.88 -17.34
N LEU A 46 -16.43 -0.74 -16.55
CA LEU A 46 -16.33 -0.63 -15.08
C LEU A 46 -16.53 -1.98 -14.38
N HIS A 47 -17.20 -2.91 -15.05
CA HIS A 47 -17.62 -4.19 -14.48
C HIS A 47 -16.71 -5.35 -14.88
N GLU A 48 -15.98 -5.22 -15.98
CA GLU A 48 -15.04 -6.26 -16.44
C GLU A 48 -13.62 -6.01 -15.94
N ASP A 49 -12.79 -7.05 -15.98
CA ASP A 49 -11.40 -6.99 -15.59
C ASP A 49 -10.56 -6.12 -16.54
N VAL A 50 -9.60 -5.40 -15.96
CA VAL A 50 -8.66 -4.57 -16.71
C VAL A 50 -7.52 -5.41 -17.30
N LEU A 51 -7.66 -5.80 -18.57
CA LEU A 51 -6.75 -6.69 -19.32
C LEU A 51 -5.66 -5.98 -20.15
N CYS A 52 -5.36 -4.70 -19.90
CA CYS A 52 -4.33 -3.97 -20.65
C CYS A 52 -2.93 -4.63 -20.56
N THR A 53 -2.32 -4.92 -21.72
CA THR A 53 -0.98 -5.52 -21.90
C THR A 53 -0.01 -4.62 -22.69
N SER A 54 -0.40 -3.37 -22.98
CA SER A 54 0.43 -2.44 -23.73
C SER A 54 1.71 -2.09 -22.97
N ARG A 55 2.87 -2.42 -23.56
CA ARG A 55 4.19 -2.15 -22.99
C ARG A 55 4.58 -0.68 -23.05
N ASP A 56 3.98 0.07 -23.97
CA ASP A 56 4.18 1.52 -24.13
C ASP A 56 3.30 2.35 -23.20
N CYS A 57 2.37 1.71 -22.47
CA CYS A 57 1.57 2.39 -21.46
C CYS A 57 2.37 2.53 -20.15
N PRO A 58 2.68 3.76 -19.69
CA PRO A 58 3.41 3.96 -18.43
C PRO A 58 2.63 3.44 -17.21
N ILE A 59 1.29 3.42 -17.29
CA ILE A 59 0.42 2.95 -16.20
C ILE A 59 0.52 1.43 -16.02
N PHE A 60 0.85 0.66 -17.06
CA PHE A 60 0.91 -0.80 -17.00
C PHE A 60 1.85 -1.29 -15.88
N TYR A 61 3.10 -0.82 -15.89
CA TYR A 61 4.08 -1.18 -14.87
C TYR A 61 3.77 -0.55 -13.52
N MET A 62 3.28 0.69 -13.50
CA MET A 62 2.92 1.38 -12.25
C MET A 62 1.79 0.66 -11.51
N ARG A 63 0.75 0.22 -12.21
CA ARG A 63 -0.38 -0.53 -11.64
C ARG A 63 0.09 -1.84 -11.01
N LYS A 64 0.92 -2.62 -11.74
CA LYS A 64 1.47 -3.89 -11.25
C LYS A 64 2.37 -3.69 -10.03
N LYS A 65 3.22 -2.66 -10.04
CA LYS A 65 4.08 -2.32 -8.91
C LYS A 65 3.26 -1.94 -7.67
N VAL A 66 2.33 -1.00 -7.79
CA VAL A 66 1.50 -0.54 -6.66
C VAL A 66 0.64 -1.66 -6.10
N GLN A 67 0.12 -2.56 -6.95
CA GLN A 67 -0.61 -3.74 -6.49
C GLN A 67 0.27 -4.67 -5.62
N LYS A 68 1.54 -4.86 -6.01
CA LYS A 68 2.49 -5.66 -5.22
C LYS A 68 2.84 -4.95 -3.90
N ASP A 69 3.19 -3.67 -3.98
CA ASP A 69 3.58 -2.85 -2.81
C ASP A 69 2.44 -2.81 -1.77
N LEU A 70 1.19 -2.68 -2.22
CA LEU A 70 0.01 -2.68 -1.36
C LEU A 70 -0.18 -4.04 -0.67
N ASN A 71 -0.08 -5.15 -1.40
CA ASN A 71 -0.16 -6.50 -0.82
C ASN A 71 0.93 -6.77 0.21
N ASP A 72 2.17 -6.34 -0.07
CA ASP A 72 3.29 -6.52 0.86
C ASP A 72 3.10 -5.65 2.12
N GLN A 73 2.63 -4.41 1.97
CA GLN A 73 2.33 -3.53 3.10
C GLN A 73 1.16 -4.05 3.95
N GLN A 74 0.08 -4.54 3.33
CA GLN A 74 -1.04 -5.16 4.05
C GLN A 74 -0.57 -6.34 4.89
N ARG A 75 0.27 -7.22 4.34
CA ARG A 75 0.85 -8.35 5.09
C ARG A 75 1.71 -7.89 6.27
N MET A 76 2.46 -6.81 6.14
CA MET A 76 3.22 -6.25 7.26
C MET A 76 2.30 -5.73 8.35
N VAL A 77 1.24 -5.02 7.96
CA VAL A 77 0.23 -4.48 8.85
C VAL A 77 -0.54 -5.57 9.60
N SER A 78 -0.92 -6.65 8.92
CA SER A 78 -1.65 -7.78 9.53
C SER A 78 -0.87 -8.46 10.67
N ARG A 79 0.47 -8.30 10.73
CA ARG A 79 1.29 -8.85 11.82
C ARG A 79 1.09 -8.15 13.16
N PHE A 80 0.53 -6.93 13.15
CA PHE A 80 0.34 -6.18 14.39
C PHE A 80 -0.81 -6.70 15.26
N GLY A 81 -1.58 -7.70 14.78
CA GLY A 81 -2.61 -8.39 15.58
C GLY A 81 -3.70 -7.43 16.05
N TRP A 82 -4.71 -7.23 15.21
CA TRP A 82 -5.93 -6.55 15.60
C TRP A 82 -6.86 -7.51 16.35
#